data_AF-A0A7V9AAF6-F1
#
_entry.id   AF-A0A7V9AAF6-F1
#
_cell.length_a   1.000
_cell.length_b   1.000
_cell.length_c   1.000
_cell.angle_alpha   90.00
_cell.angle_beta   90.00
_cell.angle_gamma   90.00
#
_symmetry.space_group_name_H-M   'P 1'
#
loop_
_entity.id
_entity.type
_entity.pdbx_description
1 polymer ?
#
loop_
_entity_poly.entity_id
_entity_poly.type
_entity_poly.pdbx_seq_one_letter_code
_entity_poly.pdbx_strand_id
1 'polypeptide(L)'
;MSTLRAGDLTPTDLLQLLQELAFPSGEKVYCWLEAFDGWALDHWPGFQGNIHWNGAGRDPRDEPLAEVLPRVTEGRLFSPSGELKWRVLPALGERCCRVVFLGSWACPSLEWLPLREELANLRSEKTAYPLWGQMTRHTPGEWIDLRIPHRLRYPVQAQTPAQGRVIVQMQVELWKDRRGEVHFLRFCDLKTRWESQPCPKAKTSGIPTAGCLYRRRN
;
A
#
# COMPACT_ATOMS: atom_id res chain seq x y z
N MET A 1 -7.82 -17.83 -11.69
CA MET A 1 -6.58 -17.65 -12.45
C MET A 1 -6.36 -16.16 -12.64
N SER A 2 -5.17 -15.63 -12.35
CA SER A 2 -4.90 -14.20 -12.54
C SER A 2 -4.66 -13.90 -14.01
N THR A 3 -5.15 -12.74 -14.45
CA THR A 3 -4.99 -12.24 -15.81
C THR A 3 -4.21 -10.93 -15.77
N LEU A 4 -3.44 -10.67 -16.82
CA LEU A 4 -2.78 -9.39 -17.05
C LEU A 4 -3.45 -8.72 -18.24
N ARG A 5 -3.87 -7.47 -18.06
CA ARG A 5 -4.39 -6.63 -19.14
C ARG A 5 -3.70 -5.29 -19.11
N ALA A 6 -3.36 -4.75 -20.27
CA ALA A 6 -2.64 -3.47 -20.33
C ALA A 6 -2.88 -2.73 -21.64
N GLY A 7 -3.07 -1.42 -21.53
CA GLY A 7 -3.30 -0.52 -22.66
C GLY A 7 -3.07 0.94 -22.28
N ASP A 8 -3.05 1.79 -23.30
CA ASP A 8 -2.94 3.24 -23.16
C ASP A 8 -4.32 3.86 -23.46
N LEU A 9 -4.82 4.68 -22.54
CA LEU A 9 -6.14 5.30 -22.54
C LEU A 9 -6.05 6.83 -22.60
N THR A 10 -7.11 7.49 -23.06
CA THR A 10 -7.27 8.94 -22.83
C THR A 10 -7.63 9.20 -21.35
N PRO A 11 -7.45 10.42 -20.83
CA PRO A 11 -7.91 10.78 -19.49
C PRO A 11 -9.41 10.51 -19.28
N THR A 12 -10.24 10.80 -20.30
CA THR A 12 -11.69 10.54 -20.26
C THR A 12 -11.99 9.05 -20.16
N ASP A 13 -11.34 8.22 -20.98
CA ASP A 13 -11.54 6.77 -20.96
C ASP A 13 -11.09 6.15 -19.63
N LEU A 14 -10.00 6.68 -19.03
CA LEU A 14 -9.57 6.27 -17.69
C LEU A 14 -10.64 6.59 -16.64
N LEU A 15 -11.18 7.81 -16.63
CA LEU A 15 -12.23 8.18 -15.67
C LEU A 15 -13.48 7.31 -15.84
N GLN A 16 -13.87 7.04 -17.08
CA GLN A 16 -14.98 6.15 -17.38
C GLN A 16 -14.72 4.73 -16.87
N LEU A 17 -13.52 4.18 -17.14
CA LEU A 17 -13.11 2.88 -16.61
C LEU A 17 -13.22 2.85 -15.08
N LEU A 18 -12.67 3.85 -14.39
CA LEU A 18 -12.70 3.93 -12.92
C LEU A 18 -14.12 4.03 -12.35
N GLN A 19 -15.02 4.71 -13.05
CA GLN A 19 -16.43 4.84 -12.67
C GLN A 19 -17.21 3.52 -12.81
N GLU A 20 -16.87 2.72 -13.82
CA GLU A 20 -17.55 1.46 -14.14
C GLU A 20 -16.96 0.23 -13.42
N LEU A 21 -15.84 0.41 -12.69
CA LEU A 21 -15.21 -0.69 -11.96
C LEU A 21 -16.16 -1.33 -10.94
N ALA A 22 -16.38 -2.63 -11.12
CA ALA A 22 -17.06 -3.48 -10.16
C ALA A 22 -16.03 -4.29 -9.38
N PHE A 23 -15.93 -4.05 -8.07
CA PHE A 23 -15.04 -4.79 -7.18
C PHE A 23 -15.72 -6.05 -6.64
N PRO A 24 -14.95 -7.12 -6.35
CA PRO A 24 -15.50 -8.31 -5.72
C PRO A 24 -16.15 -8.02 -4.36
N SER A 25 -17.32 -8.61 -4.12
CA SER A 25 -18.08 -8.43 -2.89
C SER A 25 -17.29 -8.91 -1.66
N GLY A 26 -17.28 -8.12 -0.60
CA GLY A 26 -16.67 -8.47 0.69
C GLY A 26 -15.16 -8.24 0.76
N GLU A 27 -14.51 -7.82 -0.33
CA GLU A 27 -13.11 -7.40 -0.28
C GLU A 27 -12.99 -5.93 0.11
N LYS A 28 -11.97 -5.65 0.93
CA LYS A 28 -11.54 -4.27 1.14
C LYS A 28 -10.75 -3.83 -0.07
N VAL A 29 -11.20 -2.74 -0.67
CA VAL A 29 -10.50 -2.08 -1.78
C VAL A 29 -9.78 -0.87 -1.22
N TYR A 30 -8.51 -0.76 -1.56
CA TYR A 30 -7.67 0.36 -1.20
C TYR A 30 -7.34 1.16 -2.45
N CYS A 31 -7.02 2.42 -2.26
CA CYS A 31 -6.50 3.28 -3.31
C CYS A 31 -5.21 3.96 -2.85
N TRP A 32 -4.26 4.04 -3.76
CA TRP A 32 -3.08 4.90 -3.64
C TRP A 32 -3.15 5.88 -4.80
N LEU A 33 -3.24 7.18 -4.52
CA LEU A 33 -3.37 8.23 -5.52
C LEU A 33 -2.24 9.25 -5.33
N GLU A 34 -1.62 9.68 -6.42
CA GLU A 34 -0.54 10.66 -6.43
C GLU A 34 -0.78 11.75 -7.48
N ALA A 35 -0.55 12.99 -7.09
CA ALA A 35 -0.57 14.17 -7.93
C ALA A 35 0.60 15.10 -7.56
N PHE A 36 0.83 16.15 -8.35
CA PHE A 36 1.88 17.13 -8.05
C PHE A 36 1.65 17.90 -6.74
N ASP A 37 0.39 18.03 -6.31
CA ASP A 37 -0.04 18.79 -5.15
C ASP A 37 -0.37 17.93 -3.92
N GLY A 38 -0.15 16.61 -3.99
CA GLY A 38 -0.38 15.73 -2.84
C GLY A 38 -0.57 14.26 -3.21
N TRP A 39 -0.99 13.49 -2.22
CA TRP A 39 -1.23 12.05 -2.37
C TRP A 39 -2.24 11.54 -1.32
N ALA A 40 -2.76 10.34 -1.56
CA ALA A 40 -3.61 9.62 -0.60
C ALA A 40 -3.33 8.11 -0.63
N LEU A 41 -3.40 7.48 0.55
CA LEU A 41 -3.54 6.04 0.70
C LEU A 41 -4.72 5.78 1.63
N ASP A 42 -5.82 5.26 1.09
CA ASP A 42 -7.08 5.12 1.82
C ASP A 42 -7.88 3.90 1.33
N HIS A 43 -9.04 3.64 1.95
CA HIS A 43 -10.07 2.80 1.33
C HIS A 43 -10.65 3.48 0.09
N TRP A 44 -10.94 2.71 -0.95
CA TRP A 44 -11.67 3.23 -2.10
C TRP A 44 -13.10 3.59 -1.68
N PRO A 45 -13.49 4.87 -1.71
CA PRO A 45 -14.77 5.30 -1.14
C PRO A 45 -15.90 5.25 -2.19
N GLY A 46 -15.60 4.76 -3.41
CA GLY A 46 -16.46 4.94 -4.58
C GLY A 46 -16.36 6.34 -5.17
N PHE A 47 -16.84 6.52 -6.41
CA PHE A 47 -16.65 7.76 -7.17
C PHE A 47 -17.30 9.00 -6.54
N GLN A 48 -18.35 8.80 -5.73
CA GLN A 48 -19.07 9.86 -5.02
C GLN A 48 -18.57 10.08 -3.59
N GLY A 49 -17.52 9.36 -3.19
CA GLY A 49 -16.99 9.42 -1.84
C GLY A 49 -15.92 10.49 -1.65
N ASN A 50 -15.47 10.63 -0.41
CA ASN A 50 -14.36 11.51 -0.04
C ASN A 50 -13.10 10.70 0.22
N ILE A 51 -11.95 11.29 -0.07
CA ILE A 51 -10.63 10.73 0.17
C ILE A 51 -9.85 11.59 1.16
N HIS A 52 -9.13 10.95 2.09
CA HIS A 52 -8.23 11.68 2.98
C HIS A 52 -6.94 12.11 2.24
N TRP A 53 -6.91 13.36 1.80
CA TRP A 53 -5.85 13.89 0.93
C TRP A 53 -4.74 14.58 1.73
N ASN A 54 -3.49 14.16 1.50
CA ASN A 54 -2.29 14.77 2.07
C ASN A 54 -1.73 15.78 1.07
N GLY A 55 -2.21 17.03 1.15
CA GLY A 55 -1.80 18.10 0.24
C GLY A 55 -0.43 18.70 0.58
N ALA A 56 0.33 19.09 -0.44
CA ALA A 56 1.58 19.83 -0.26
C ALA A 56 1.31 21.22 0.36
N GLY A 57 2.03 21.55 1.44
CA GLY A 57 1.97 22.87 2.06
C GLY A 57 0.69 23.19 2.85
N ARG A 58 -0.15 22.18 3.14
CA ARG A 58 -1.37 22.31 3.94
C ARG A 58 -1.62 21.06 4.78
N ASP A 59 -2.48 21.17 5.80
CA ASP A 59 -2.87 20.03 6.61
C ASP A 59 -3.71 19.02 5.79
N PRO A 60 -3.62 17.70 6.10
CA PRO A 60 -4.46 16.70 5.50
C PRO A 60 -5.95 16.97 5.74
N ARG A 61 -6.78 16.76 4.72
CA ARG A 61 -8.23 16.96 4.79
C ARG A 61 -8.97 16.02 3.85
N ASP A 62 -10.25 15.81 4.13
CA ASP A 62 -11.10 15.04 3.24
C ASP A 62 -11.50 15.90 2.03
N GLU A 63 -11.28 15.39 0.83
CA GLU A 63 -11.66 16.03 -0.43
C GLU A 63 -12.58 15.11 -1.25
N PRO A 64 -13.55 15.65 -2.00
CA PRO A 64 -14.36 14.84 -2.91
C PRO A 64 -13.47 14.14 -3.95
N LEU A 65 -13.61 12.82 -4.09
CA LEU A 65 -12.78 12.05 -5.01
C LEU A 65 -12.93 12.52 -6.46
N ALA A 66 -14.14 12.96 -6.85
CA ALA A 66 -14.41 13.53 -8.16
C ALA A 66 -13.61 14.81 -8.46
N GLU A 67 -13.18 15.57 -7.44
CA GLU A 67 -12.32 16.75 -7.59
C GLU A 67 -10.82 16.38 -7.56
N VAL A 68 -10.48 15.25 -6.92
CA VAL A 68 -9.11 14.75 -6.83
C VAL A 68 -8.70 14.03 -8.11
N LEU A 69 -9.52 13.08 -8.60
CA LEU A 69 -9.18 12.20 -9.74
C LEU A 69 -8.67 12.93 -10.99
N PRO A 70 -9.25 14.06 -11.44
CA PRO A 70 -8.75 14.78 -12.63
C PRO A 70 -7.31 15.31 -12.50
N ARG A 71 -6.80 15.44 -11.27
CA ARG A 71 -5.44 15.92 -10.96
C ARG A 71 -4.43 14.79 -10.77
N VAL A 72 -4.91 13.56 -10.57
CA VAL A 72 -4.07 12.39 -10.26
C VAL A 72 -3.23 11.99 -11.46
N THR A 73 -1.92 11.96 -11.27
CA THR A 73 -0.94 11.57 -12.29
C THR A 73 -0.51 10.12 -12.21
N GLU A 74 -0.59 9.50 -11.03
CA GLU A 74 -0.39 8.06 -10.83
C GLU A 74 -1.41 7.56 -9.83
N GLY A 75 -1.97 6.37 -10.07
CA GLY A 75 -2.88 5.78 -9.09
C GLY A 75 -2.95 4.27 -9.17
N ARG A 76 -3.45 3.70 -8.08
CA ARG A 76 -3.62 2.26 -7.88
C ARG A 76 -4.92 2.03 -7.15
N LEU A 77 -5.72 1.08 -7.62
CA LEU A 77 -6.80 0.46 -6.87
C LEU A 77 -6.44 -0.99 -6.66
N PHE A 78 -6.47 -1.47 -5.43
CA PHE A 78 -6.00 -2.81 -5.13
C PHE A 78 -6.80 -3.51 -4.03
N SER A 79 -6.89 -4.82 -4.17
CA SER A 79 -7.52 -5.74 -3.24
C SER A 79 -6.83 -7.12 -3.32
N PRO A 80 -7.17 -8.08 -2.45
CA PRO A 80 -6.57 -9.41 -2.49
C PRO A 80 -6.67 -10.10 -3.87
N SER A 81 -7.75 -9.85 -4.61
CA SER A 81 -8.02 -10.45 -5.92
C SER A 81 -7.46 -9.68 -7.13
N GLY A 82 -7.00 -8.44 -6.99
CA GLY A 82 -6.45 -7.71 -8.13
C GLY A 82 -5.92 -6.31 -7.82
N GLU A 83 -5.12 -5.78 -8.75
CA GLU A 83 -4.66 -4.40 -8.78
C GLU A 83 -4.90 -3.81 -10.17
N LEU A 84 -5.53 -2.65 -10.24
CA LEU A 84 -5.50 -1.74 -11.37
C LEU A 84 -4.54 -0.61 -11.03
N LYS A 85 -3.54 -0.34 -11.87
CA LYS A 85 -2.64 0.80 -11.73
C LYS A 85 -2.57 1.60 -13.02
N TRP A 86 -2.41 2.91 -12.89
CA TRP A 86 -2.25 3.80 -14.03
C TRP A 86 -1.21 4.88 -13.76
N ARG A 87 -0.65 5.41 -14.83
CA ARG A 87 0.22 6.59 -14.80
C ARG A 87 0.02 7.44 -16.06
N VAL A 88 0.01 8.75 -15.88
CA VAL A 88 0.00 9.74 -16.95
C VAL A 88 1.42 9.90 -17.51
N LEU A 89 1.56 9.68 -18.80
CA LEU A 89 2.78 9.73 -19.60
C LEU A 89 2.51 10.65 -20.80
N PRO A 90 2.79 11.96 -20.70
CA PRO A 90 2.51 12.92 -21.76
C PRO A 90 3.14 12.57 -23.12
N ALA A 91 4.24 11.83 -23.11
CA ALA A 91 4.91 11.35 -24.32
C ALA A 91 4.06 10.41 -25.20
N LEU A 92 2.94 9.88 -24.70
CA LEU A 92 2.01 9.03 -25.44
C LEU A 92 0.90 9.83 -26.16
N GLY A 93 0.95 11.17 -26.14
CA GLY A 93 -0.03 12.03 -26.80
C GLY A 93 -1.39 11.99 -26.13
N GLU A 94 -2.47 11.89 -26.91
CA GLU A 94 -3.86 11.88 -26.40
C GLU A 94 -4.15 10.70 -25.47
N ARG A 95 -3.53 9.54 -25.72
CA ARG A 95 -3.64 8.35 -24.88
C ARG A 95 -2.55 8.32 -23.80
N CYS A 96 -2.45 9.42 -23.05
CA CYS A 96 -1.40 9.60 -22.06
C CYS A 96 -1.52 8.69 -20.83
N CYS A 97 -2.64 8.01 -20.61
CA CYS A 97 -2.84 7.18 -19.42
C CYS A 97 -2.43 5.74 -19.70
N ARG A 98 -1.23 5.32 -19.29
CA ARG A 98 -0.86 3.90 -19.31
C ARG A 98 -1.52 3.16 -18.17
N VAL A 99 -2.31 2.14 -18.47
CA VAL A 99 -3.10 1.38 -17.51
C VAL A 99 -2.71 -0.09 -17.56
N VAL A 100 -2.53 -0.68 -16.37
CA VAL A 100 -2.21 -2.11 -16.19
C VAL A 100 -3.12 -2.68 -15.12
N PHE A 101 -3.82 -3.75 -15.45
CA PHE A 101 -4.58 -4.57 -14.53
C PHE A 101 -3.91 -5.93 -14.36
N LEU A 102 -3.74 -6.37 -13.11
CA LEU A 102 -3.26 -7.70 -12.76
C LEU A 102 -4.13 -8.31 -11.67
N GLY A 103 -4.91 -9.35 -12.00
CA GLY A 103 -5.81 -9.98 -11.05
C GLY A 103 -6.93 -10.80 -11.68
N SER A 104 -7.99 -11.02 -10.90
CA SER A 104 -9.15 -11.84 -11.28
C SER A 104 -10.49 -11.16 -11.01
N TRP A 105 -10.54 -9.83 -11.01
CA TRP A 105 -11.80 -9.07 -10.97
C TRP A 105 -12.67 -9.44 -12.16
N ALA A 106 -13.91 -9.87 -11.89
CA ALA A 106 -14.91 -10.11 -12.91
C ALA A 106 -15.60 -8.78 -13.26
N CYS A 107 -14.92 -7.93 -14.04
CA CYS A 107 -15.40 -6.61 -14.42
C CYS A 107 -15.33 -6.44 -15.95
N PRO A 108 -16.47 -6.31 -16.66
CA PRO A 108 -16.50 -6.16 -18.12
C PRO A 108 -15.69 -4.96 -18.63
N SER A 109 -15.66 -3.84 -17.91
CA SER A 109 -14.91 -2.64 -18.35
C SER A 109 -13.39 -2.87 -18.41
N LEU A 110 -12.86 -3.88 -17.69
CA LEU A 110 -11.46 -4.28 -17.85
C LEU A 110 -11.18 -4.95 -19.20
N GLU A 111 -12.20 -5.47 -19.90
CA GLU A 111 -12.02 -6.09 -21.22
C GLU A 111 -11.60 -5.09 -22.30
N TRP A 112 -11.78 -3.79 -22.06
CA TRP A 112 -11.26 -2.72 -22.92
C TRP A 112 -9.73 -2.73 -22.98
N LEU A 113 -9.08 -3.25 -21.94
CA LEU A 113 -7.64 -3.43 -21.90
C LEU A 113 -7.26 -4.76 -22.57
N PRO A 114 -6.37 -4.75 -23.58
CA PRO A 114 -5.89 -5.96 -24.24
C PRO A 114 -5.31 -6.97 -23.25
N LEU A 115 -5.63 -8.25 -23.45
CA LEU A 115 -5.03 -9.35 -22.69
C LEU A 115 -3.54 -9.49 -23.02
N ARG A 116 -2.76 -9.81 -21.98
CA ARG A 116 -1.30 -9.93 -22.01
C ARG A 116 -0.92 -11.32 -21.48
N GLU A 117 -0.19 -12.08 -22.27
CA GLU A 117 0.24 -13.46 -21.96
C GLU A 117 1.56 -13.52 -21.17
N GLU A 118 2.13 -12.37 -20.84
CA GLU A 118 3.43 -12.21 -20.17
C GLU A 118 3.51 -12.93 -18.81
N LEU A 119 2.35 -13.29 -18.21
CA LEU A 119 2.31 -14.08 -16.98
C LEU A 119 2.62 -15.58 -17.17
N ALA A 120 2.51 -16.12 -18.39
CA ALA A 120 2.49 -17.58 -18.63
C ALA A 120 3.73 -18.31 -18.10
N ASN A 121 4.88 -17.62 -18.01
CA ASN A 121 6.15 -18.18 -17.53
C ASN A 121 6.59 -17.64 -16.17
N LEU A 122 5.76 -16.85 -15.51
CA LEU A 122 6.06 -16.24 -14.22
C LEU A 122 5.45 -17.03 -13.07
N ARG A 123 6.11 -16.96 -11.91
CA ARG A 123 5.63 -17.53 -10.65
C ARG A 123 5.29 -16.41 -9.68
N SER A 124 4.14 -16.54 -9.02
CA SER A 124 3.73 -15.61 -7.97
C SER A 124 4.32 -15.99 -6.61
N GLU A 125 4.87 -15.02 -5.90
CA GLU A 125 5.36 -15.14 -4.52
C GLU A 125 4.77 -14.02 -3.67
N LYS A 126 4.21 -14.35 -2.50
CA LYS A 126 3.68 -13.35 -1.58
C LYS A 126 4.74 -12.92 -0.57
N THR A 127 4.83 -11.63 -0.31
CA THR A 127 5.69 -11.06 0.73
C THR A 127 5.06 -9.80 1.32
N ALA A 128 5.72 -9.21 2.32
CA ALA A 128 5.24 -8.03 3.03
C ALA A 128 6.37 -7.01 3.19
N TYR A 129 6.09 -5.76 2.80
CA TYR A 129 7.01 -4.64 3.02
C TYR A 129 6.50 -3.73 4.12
N PRO A 130 7.35 -3.33 5.09
CA PRO A 130 6.97 -2.31 6.04
C PRO A 130 6.76 -0.98 5.30
N LEU A 131 5.61 -0.36 5.51
CA LEU A 131 5.37 1.01 5.09
C LEU A 131 5.99 1.98 6.10
N TRP A 132 5.96 3.25 5.72
CA TRP A 132 6.36 4.35 6.58
C TRP A 132 5.47 4.46 7.82
N GLY A 133 5.92 5.21 8.83
CA GLY A 133 5.12 5.50 10.00
C GLY A 133 5.20 4.48 11.13
N GLN A 134 5.19 4.98 12.36
CA GLN A 134 5.02 4.18 13.58
C GLN A 134 3.86 4.75 14.37
N MET A 135 3.00 3.86 14.88
CA MET A 135 1.98 4.24 15.86
C MET A 135 2.49 3.87 17.26
N THR A 136 2.44 4.84 18.18
CA THR A 136 2.82 4.68 19.58
C THR A 136 1.62 4.94 20.49
N ARG A 137 1.72 4.56 21.76
CA ARG A 137 0.70 4.91 22.77
C ARG A 137 0.44 6.41 22.92
N HIS A 138 1.40 7.25 22.51
CA HIS A 138 1.32 8.71 22.65
C HIS A 138 0.61 9.36 21.45
N THR A 139 0.45 8.61 20.35
CA THR A 139 -0.14 9.08 19.08
C THR A 139 -1.11 8.02 18.53
N PRO A 140 -2.18 7.67 19.28
CA PRO A 140 -3.12 6.65 18.84
C PRO A 140 -3.86 7.10 17.57
N GLY A 141 -3.91 6.24 16.55
CA GLY A 141 -4.54 6.55 15.26
C GLY A 141 -3.71 7.44 14.34
N GLU A 142 -2.58 7.97 14.81
CA GLU A 142 -1.67 8.81 14.03
C GLU A 142 -0.37 8.05 13.76
N TRP A 143 0.01 7.97 12.49
CA TRP A 143 1.25 7.33 12.07
C TRP A 143 2.30 8.40 11.82
N ILE A 144 3.37 8.38 12.61
CA ILE A 144 4.45 9.35 12.47
C ILE A 144 5.57 8.70 11.67
N ASP A 145 5.83 9.19 10.45
CA ASP A 145 7.11 8.91 9.79
C ASP A 145 8.19 9.81 10.41
N LEU A 146 9.29 9.21 10.87
CA LEU A 146 10.39 9.97 11.45
C LEU A 146 11.23 10.71 10.39
N ARG A 147 11.05 10.41 9.10
CA ARG A 147 11.74 11.06 7.96
C ARG A 147 10.93 12.17 7.32
N ILE A 148 9.63 12.23 7.57
CA ILE A 148 8.72 13.25 7.03
C ILE A 148 7.90 13.76 8.22
N PRO A 149 8.06 15.03 8.66
CA PRO A 149 7.39 15.57 9.84
C PRO A 149 5.89 15.84 9.60
N HIS A 150 5.17 14.91 8.98
CA HIS A 150 3.74 14.95 8.74
C HIS A 150 3.08 13.74 9.41
N ARG A 151 1.90 13.98 9.98
CA ARG A 151 1.06 12.93 10.55
C ARG A 151 0.38 12.21 9.40
N LEU A 152 0.63 10.91 9.26
CA LEU A 152 0.02 10.06 8.25
C LEU A 152 -1.13 9.28 8.87
N ARG A 153 -2.15 9.00 8.07
CA ARG A 153 -3.25 8.09 8.42
C ARG A 153 -3.25 6.94 7.44
N TYR A 154 -3.10 5.71 7.93
CA TYR A 154 -3.31 4.51 7.13
C TYR A 154 -4.72 3.96 7.34
N PRO A 155 -5.37 3.39 6.31
CA PRO A 155 -6.71 2.80 6.39
C PRO A 155 -6.66 1.40 7.02
N VAL A 156 -6.02 1.30 8.20
CA VAL A 156 -5.91 0.06 8.97
C VAL A 156 -6.31 0.33 10.41
N GLN A 157 -7.09 -0.58 10.97
CA GLN A 157 -7.39 -0.56 12.40
C GLN A 157 -6.23 -1.21 13.15
N ALA A 158 -5.73 -0.52 14.16
CA ALA A 158 -4.69 -1.03 15.04
C ALA A 158 -4.99 -0.61 16.48
N GLN A 159 -4.75 -1.53 17.42
CA GLN A 159 -4.70 -1.19 18.84
C GLN A 159 -3.26 -0.88 19.21
N THR A 160 -3.03 0.25 19.88
CA THR A 160 -1.71 0.60 20.39
C THR A 160 -1.36 -0.32 21.57
N PRO A 161 -0.24 -1.06 21.52
CA PRO A 161 0.19 -1.91 22.62
C PRO A 161 0.68 -1.05 23.81
N ALA A 162 0.69 -1.62 25.02
CA ALA A 162 1.25 -0.95 26.20
C ALA A 162 2.76 -0.68 26.08
N GLN A 163 3.48 -1.53 25.34
CA GLN A 163 4.90 -1.41 25.02
C GLN A 163 5.17 -1.81 23.56
N GLY A 164 6.18 -1.20 22.94
CA GLY A 164 6.53 -1.46 21.54
C GLY A 164 5.86 -0.49 20.56
N ARG A 165 5.86 -0.88 19.27
CA ARG A 165 5.31 -0.08 18.16
C ARG A 165 4.46 -0.95 17.23
N VAL A 166 3.50 -0.32 16.57
CA VAL A 166 2.77 -0.94 15.45
C VAL A 166 3.36 -0.41 14.15
N ILE A 167 3.57 -1.31 13.18
CA ILE A 167 4.04 -1.01 11.83
C ILE A 167 2.97 -1.46 10.84
N VAL A 168 2.64 -0.59 9.87
CA VAL A 168 1.83 -1.01 8.71
C VAL A 168 2.70 -1.76 7.72
N GLN A 169 2.18 -2.85 7.18
CA GLN A 169 2.81 -3.66 6.16
C GLN A 169 1.92 -3.71 4.92
N MET A 170 2.49 -3.33 3.77
CA MET A 170 1.91 -3.59 2.46
C MET A 170 2.15 -5.06 2.12
N GLN A 171 1.07 -5.82 1.99
CA GLN A 171 1.11 -7.17 1.45
C GLN A 171 1.19 -7.06 -0.06
N VAL A 172 2.17 -7.75 -0.66
CA VAL A 172 2.41 -7.71 -2.09
C VAL A 172 2.49 -9.11 -2.67
N GLU A 173 2.24 -9.22 -3.98
CA GLU A 173 2.52 -10.39 -4.78
C GLU A 173 3.53 -10.03 -5.87
N LEU A 174 4.65 -10.75 -5.87
CA LEU A 174 5.75 -10.61 -6.83
C LEU A 174 5.62 -11.69 -7.90
N TRP A 175 5.69 -11.30 -9.16
CA TRP A 175 5.68 -12.21 -10.30
C TRP A 175 7.08 -12.31 -10.86
N LYS A 176 7.71 -13.47 -10.63
CA LYS A 176 9.13 -13.70 -10.91
C LYS A 176 9.33 -14.68 -12.06
N ASP A 177 10.38 -14.48 -12.85
CA ASP A 177 10.78 -15.47 -13.85
C ASP A 177 11.55 -16.65 -13.23
N ARG A 178 12.06 -17.55 -14.08
CA ARG A 178 12.81 -18.74 -13.65
C ARG A 178 14.16 -18.42 -13.00
N ARG A 179 14.70 -17.21 -13.22
CA ARG A 179 15.95 -16.71 -12.61
C ARG A 179 15.70 -16.00 -11.28
N GLY A 180 14.44 -15.71 -10.96
CA GLY A 180 14.03 -15.01 -9.74
C GLY A 180 13.88 -13.51 -9.92
N GLU A 181 14.03 -12.99 -11.15
CA GLU A 181 13.86 -11.55 -11.44
C GLU A 181 12.38 -11.19 -11.37
N VAL A 182 12.07 -10.07 -10.72
CA VAL A 182 10.69 -9.58 -10.55
C VAL A 182 10.29 -8.79 -11.79
N HIS A 183 9.26 -9.26 -12.50
CA HIS A 183 8.70 -8.59 -13.69
C HIS A 183 7.46 -7.76 -13.34
N PHE A 184 6.63 -8.24 -12.42
CA PHE A 184 5.49 -7.49 -11.90
C PHE A 184 5.43 -7.56 -10.38
N LEU A 185 4.96 -6.47 -9.79
CA LEU A 185 4.59 -6.36 -8.39
C LEU A 185 3.17 -5.82 -8.36
N ARG A 186 2.29 -6.46 -7.60
CA ARG A 186 1.00 -5.90 -7.24
C ARG A 186 0.81 -5.75 -5.74
N PHE A 187 0.09 -4.71 -5.36
CA PHE A 187 -0.40 -4.54 -3.99
C PHE A 187 -1.63 -5.43 -3.77
N CYS A 188 -1.74 -6.00 -2.57
CA CYS A 188 -2.80 -6.95 -2.23
C CYS A 188 -3.64 -6.47 -1.05
N ASP A 189 -3.01 -6.00 0.03
CA ASP A 189 -3.69 -5.67 1.28
C ASP A 189 -2.78 -4.82 2.19
N LEU A 190 -3.37 -4.19 3.20
CA LEU A 190 -2.65 -3.52 4.28
C LEU A 190 -2.91 -4.24 5.59
N LYS A 191 -1.83 -4.58 6.31
CA LYS A 191 -1.89 -5.24 7.61
C LYS A 191 -1.04 -4.52 8.63
N THR A 192 -1.29 -4.78 9.90
CA THR A 192 -0.50 -4.23 11.00
C THR A 192 0.30 -5.33 11.66
N ARG A 193 1.56 -5.05 11.99
CA ARG A 193 2.42 -5.94 12.76
C ARG A 193 2.89 -5.24 14.03
N TRP A 194 2.91 -6.00 15.12
CA TRP A 194 3.51 -5.55 16.38
C TRP A 194 5.02 -5.85 16.40
N GLU A 195 5.80 -4.87 16.83
CA GLU A 195 7.20 -5.06 17.22
C GLU A 195 7.38 -4.69 18.69
N SER A 196 7.85 -5.65 19.47
CA SER A 196 8.36 -5.39 20.81
C SER A 196 9.64 -4.56 20.72
N GLN A 197 9.78 -3.56 21.58
CA GLN A 197 11.09 -2.94 21.78
C GLN A 197 12.03 -4.01 22.34
N PRO A 198 13.27 -4.15 21.83
CA PRO A 198 14.27 -4.91 22.55
C PRO A 198 14.43 -4.25 23.92
N CYS A 199 14.26 -5.04 24.98
CA CYS A 199 14.55 -4.62 26.34
C CYS A 199 15.96 -4.02 26.34
N PRO A 200 16.18 -2.75 26.77
CA PRO A 200 17.52 -2.21 26.82
C PRO A 200 18.34 -3.16 27.67
N LYS A 201 19.37 -3.79 27.07
CA LYS A 201 20.32 -4.59 27.83
C LYS A 201 20.76 -3.72 29.00
N ALA A 202 20.48 -4.18 30.21
CA ALA A 202 20.94 -3.55 31.43
C ALA A 202 22.40 -3.19 31.19
N LYS A 203 22.74 -1.90 31.32
CA LYS A 203 24.14 -1.47 31.36
C LYS A 203 24.79 -2.35 32.43
N THR A 204 25.60 -3.31 32.00
CA THR A 204 26.56 -3.98 32.87
C THR A 204 27.57 -2.92 33.24
N SER A 205 27.23 -2.11 34.25
CA SER A 205 28.19 -1.33 35.01
C SER A 205 29.20 -2.33 35.55
N GLY A 206 30.43 -2.23 35.05
CA GLY A 206 31.55 -2.99 35.56
C GLY A 206 31.75 -2.68 37.04
N ILE A 207 31.66 -3.72 37.86
CA ILE A 207 32.39 -3.83 39.12
C ILE A 207 32.89 -5.27 39.17
N PRO A 208 34.22 -5.51 39.18
CA PRO A 208 34.76 -6.83 39.42
C PRO A 208 34.85 -7.05 40.93
N THR A 209 34.24 -8.12 41.44
CA THR A 209 34.65 -8.68 42.73
C THR A 209 34.53 -10.20 42.67
N ALA A 210 35.69 -10.82 42.83
CA ALA A 210 35.89 -12.25 42.97
C ALA A 210 35.47 -12.76 44.36
N GLY A 211 35.18 -14.06 44.44
CA GLY A 211 35.00 -14.85 45.68
C GLY A 211 33.82 -15.82 45.55
N CYS A 212 34.05 -17.11 45.25
CA CYS A 212 34.15 -18.21 46.23
C CYS A 212 32.92 -18.28 47.19
N LEU A 213 32.24 -19.38 47.48
CA LEU A 213 32.47 -20.83 47.32
C LEU A 213 31.21 -21.56 47.88
N TYR A 214 31.01 -22.82 47.45
CA TYR A 214 30.20 -23.91 48.06
C TYR A 214 28.64 -23.88 47.97
N ARG A 215 27.96 -24.85 47.33
CA ARG A 215 27.70 -26.28 47.68
C ARG A 215 26.68 -26.45 48.82
N ARG A 216 25.43 -26.82 48.50
CA ARG A 216 24.83 -28.17 48.69
C ARG A 216 23.29 -28.11 48.63
N ARG A 217 22.76 -29.17 48.03
CA ARG A 217 21.36 -29.63 48.11
C ARG A 217 20.92 -29.79 49.56
N ASN A 218 19.65 -29.49 49.82
CA ASN A 218 18.65 -30.48 50.23
C ASN A 218 17.33 -30.12 49.56
#